data_AF-A0AAE8XA45-F1
#
_entry.id   AF-A0AAE8XA45-F1
#
_cell.length_a   1.000
_cell.length_b   1.000
_cell.length_c   1.000
_cell.angle_alpha   90.00
_cell.angle_beta   90.00
_cell.angle_gamma   90.00
#
_symmetry.space_group_name_H-M   'P 1'
#
loop_
_entity.id
_entity.type
_entity.pdbx_description
1 polymer ?
#
loop_
_entity_poly.entity_id
_entity_poly.type
_entity_poly.pdbx_seq_one_letter_code
_entity_poly.pdbx_strand_id
1 'polypeptide(L)'
;MNSIFFTVITLLLLTAGVLLLMQEFNKTKVSKDVSEPPQPELMSKEEGEDHFSVLMNAVTPVWYWRVNHEYIDFLHATIKRMKMAEINDTPGLFDAQRRCSDLNSAVYKYYDNIKKRCLNGEKVSYSDLDVLNLRQCFREFSLEAYPELVALVWPEYARPDVDPNEV
;
A
#
# COMPACT_ATOMS: atom_id res chain seq x y z
N MET A 1 35.89 37.35 57.32
CA MET A 1 36.21 36.55 56.12
C MET A 1 35.89 35.05 56.29
N ASN A 2 36.29 34.38 57.38
CA ASN A 2 36.05 32.93 57.54
C ASN A 2 34.58 32.50 57.48
N SER A 3 33.65 33.25 58.10
CA SER A 3 32.22 32.89 58.13
C SER A 3 31.58 32.87 56.73
N ILE A 4 31.96 33.81 55.85
CA ILE A 4 31.46 33.89 54.46
C ILE A 4 32.01 32.71 53.64
N PHE A 5 33.30 32.37 53.81
CA PHE A 5 33.89 31.20 53.17
C PHE A 5 33.17 29.90 53.56
N PHE A 6 32.87 29.71 54.84
CA PHE A 6 32.11 28.54 55.28
C PHE A 6 30.68 28.55 54.71
N THR A 7 30.00 29.68 54.65
CA THR A 7 28.64 29.73 54.08
C THR A 7 28.64 29.39 52.59
N VAL A 8 29.61 29.90 51.82
CA VAL A 8 29.73 29.60 50.38
C VAL A 8 30.05 28.12 50.16
N ILE A 9 30.96 27.54 50.94
CA ILE A 9 31.31 26.10 50.85
C ILE A 9 30.09 25.23 51.21
N THR A 10 29.33 25.60 52.24
CA THR A 10 28.13 24.85 52.64
C THR A 10 27.05 24.91 51.56
N LEU A 11 26.88 26.08 50.92
CA LEU A 11 25.92 26.25 49.82
C LEU A 11 26.30 25.41 48.59
N LEU A 12 27.60 25.34 48.26
CA LEU A 12 28.14 24.51 47.18
C LEU A 12 27.94 23.02 47.45
N LEU A 13 28.17 22.56 48.68
CA LEU A 13 27.94 21.16 49.06
C LEU A 13 26.46 20.80 49.02
N LEU A 14 25.58 21.71 49.45
CA LEU A 14 24.13 21.50 49.34
C LEU A 14 23.66 21.43 47.89
N THR A 15 24.17 22.31 47.01
CA THR A 15 23.83 22.25 45.57
C THR A 15 24.36 20.99 44.92
N ALA A 16 25.59 20.56 45.22
CA ALA A 16 26.12 19.29 44.74
C ALA A 16 25.30 18.09 45.22
N GLY A 17 24.84 18.10 46.48
CA GLY A 17 23.96 17.07 47.04
C GLY A 17 22.60 17.00 46.34
N VAL A 18 21.98 18.14 46.07
CA VAL A 18 20.70 18.21 45.32
C VAL A 18 20.88 17.71 43.89
N LEU A 19 21.99 18.05 43.22
CA LEU A 19 22.28 17.58 41.87
C LEU A 19 22.51 16.06 41.82
N LEU A 20 23.21 15.50 42.80
CA LEU A 20 23.38 14.04 42.93
C LEU A 20 22.04 13.32 43.15
N LEU A 21 21.19 13.84 44.05
CA LEU A 21 19.86 13.29 44.28
C LEU A 21 19.00 13.37 43.00
N MET A 22 18.99 14.50 42.31
CA MET A 22 18.31 14.63 41.03
C MET A 22 18.83 13.63 39.99
N GLN A 23 20.15 13.37 39.96
CA GLN A 23 20.74 12.38 39.05
C GLN A 23 20.29 10.95 39.39
N GLU A 24 20.21 10.58 40.67
CA GLU A 24 19.70 9.26 41.09
C GLU A 24 18.20 9.09 40.84
N PHE A 25 17.39 10.12 41.14
CA PHE A 25 15.96 10.13 40.83
C PHE A 25 15.68 10.09 39.32
N ASN A 26 16.51 10.75 38.51
CA ASN A 26 16.38 10.71 37.06
C ASN A 26 16.82 9.35 36.50
N LYS A 27 17.87 8.72 37.05
CA LYS A 27 18.24 7.32 36.73
C LYS A 27 17.11 6.34 37.07
N THR A 28 16.47 6.48 38.23
CA THR A 28 15.35 5.60 38.61
C THR A 28 14.10 5.84 37.77
N LYS A 29 13.85 7.07 37.28
CA LYS A 29 12.78 7.35 36.32
C LYS A 29 13.05 6.74 34.95
N VAL A 30 14.29 6.85 34.45
CA VAL A 30 14.70 6.28 33.15
C VAL A 30 14.67 4.74 33.18
N SER A 31 14.98 4.11 34.31
CA SER A 31 14.90 2.63 34.43
C SER A 31 13.48 2.09 34.64
N LYS A 32 12.47 2.93 34.90
CA LYS A 32 11.10 2.47 35.17
C LYS A 32 10.10 2.73 34.05
N ASP A 33 10.54 3.35 32.95
CA ASP A 33 9.67 3.72 31.83
C ASP A 33 10.39 3.59 30.46
N VAL A 34 11.16 2.50 30.30
CA VAL A 34 11.62 2.03 28.99
C VAL A 34 11.28 0.54 28.86
N SER A 35 10.01 0.20 29.01
CA SER A 35 9.48 -0.78 28.06
C SER A 35 9.33 -0.02 26.76
N GLU A 36 10.28 -0.18 25.83
CA GLU A 36 9.98 0.12 24.42
C GLU A 36 8.58 -0.43 24.13
N PRO A 37 7.68 0.33 23.47
CA PRO A 37 6.45 -0.25 22.97
C PRO A 37 6.86 -1.52 22.21
N PRO A 38 6.22 -2.68 22.47
CA PRO A 38 6.67 -3.94 21.90
C PRO A 38 6.86 -3.71 20.40
N GLN A 39 8.11 -3.78 19.94
CA GLN A 39 8.37 -3.69 18.51
C GLN A 39 7.48 -4.76 17.88
N PRO A 40 6.67 -4.42 16.87
CA PRO A 40 5.85 -5.42 16.20
C PRO A 40 6.78 -6.57 15.82
N GLU A 41 6.47 -7.78 16.27
CA GLU A 41 7.23 -8.97 15.87
C GLU A 41 7.25 -8.99 14.34
N LEU A 42 8.42 -8.73 13.78
CA LEU A 42 8.63 -8.79 12.34
C LEU A 42 8.52 -10.25 11.93
N MET A 43 7.70 -10.49 10.93
CA MET A 43 7.57 -11.81 10.34
C MET A 43 8.91 -12.24 9.73
N SER A 44 9.22 -13.52 9.81
CA SER A 44 10.29 -14.09 9.01
C SER A 44 9.95 -14.00 7.52
N LYS A 45 10.96 -14.17 6.66
CA LYS A 45 10.76 -14.10 5.20
C LYS A 45 9.77 -15.16 4.69
N GLU A 46 9.85 -16.39 5.21
CA GLU A 46 8.94 -17.49 4.82
C GLU A 46 7.50 -17.18 5.25
N GLU A 47 7.31 -16.74 6.50
CA GLU A 47 5.98 -16.33 6.98
C GLU A 47 5.44 -15.13 6.16
N GLY A 48 6.31 -14.22 5.74
CA GLY A 48 5.98 -13.10 4.85
C GLY A 48 5.49 -13.55 3.47
N GLU A 49 6.13 -14.54 2.87
CA GLU A 49 5.70 -15.15 1.58
C GLU A 49 4.35 -15.84 1.70
N ASP A 50 4.14 -16.59 2.79
CA ASP A 50 2.87 -17.26 3.08
C ASP A 50 1.74 -16.27 3.32
N HIS A 51 1.98 -15.25 4.16
CA HIS A 51 1.00 -14.19 4.44
C HIS A 51 0.63 -13.41 3.18
N PHE A 52 1.63 -13.07 2.35
CA PHE A 52 1.39 -12.43 1.07
C PHE A 52 0.49 -13.29 0.17
N SER A 53 0.78 -14.59 0.07
CA SER A 53 0.01 -15.50 -0.77
C SER A 53 -1.44 -15.64 -0.28
N VAL A 54 -1.66 -15.77 1.02
CA VAL A 54 -3.00 -15.80 1.63
C VAL A 54 -3.74 -14.49 1.38
N LEU A 55 -3.09 -13.35 1.60
CA LEU A 55 -3.67 -12.03 1.40
C LEU A 55 -4.07 -11.81 -0.06
N MET A 56 -3.16 -12.10 -1.01
CA MET A 56 -3.43 -11.93 -2.44
C MET A 56 -4.57 -12.83 -2.94
N ASN A 57 -4.61 -14.08 -2.49
CA ASN A 57 -5.71 -14.99 -2.83
C ASN A 57 -7.06 -14.51 -2.28
N ALA A 58 -7.08 -13.87 -1.11
CA ALA A 58 -8.30 -13.37 -0.51
C ALA A 58 -8.80 -12.07 -1.16
N VAL A 59 -7.91 -11.21 -1.66
CA VAL A 59 -8.30 -9.90 -2.22
C VAL A 59 -8.45 -9.88 -3.74
N THR A 60 -7.83 -10.83 -4.45
CA THR A 60 -7.91 -10.91 -5.91
C THR A 60 -9.20 -11.59 -6.34
N PRO A 61 -10.11 -10.91 -7.06
CA PRO A 61 -11.32 -11.54 -7.56
C PRO A 61 -10.99 -12.68 -8.54
N VAL A 62 -11.72 -13.80 -8.44
CA VAL A 62 -11.48 -15.00 -9.27
C VAL A 62 -11.54 -14.68 -10.78
N TRP A 63 -12.44 -13.78 -11.17
CA TRP A 63 -12.63 -13.37 -12.55
C TRP A 63 -11.55 -12.40 -13.07
N TYR A 64 -10.75 -11.77 -12.19
CA TYR A 64 -9.79 -10.73 -12.59
C TYR A 64 -8.78 -11.24 -13.62
N TRP A 65 -8.21 -12.41 -13.39
CA TRP A 65 -7.21 -13.00 -14.31
C TRP A 65 -7.76 -13.23 -15.70
N ARG A 66 -9.03 -13.67 -15.81
CA ARG A 66 -9.69 -13.86 -17.09
C ARG A 66 -9.80 -12.51 -17.82
N VAL A 67 -10.33 -11.49 -17.14
CA VAL A 67 -10.51 -10.15 -17.73
C VAL A 67 -9.17 -9.52 -18.12
N ASN A 68 -8.12 -9.72 -17.31
CA ASN A 68 -6.78 -9.23 -17.61
C ASN A 68 -6.21 -9.88 -18.88
N HIS A 69 -6.37 -11.20 -19.04
CA HIS A 69 -5.98 -11.89 -20.26
C HIS A 69 -6.78 -11.42 -21.47
N GLU A 70 -8.11 -11.31 -21.35
CA GLU A 70 -8.98 -10.77 -22.41
C GLU A 70 -8.55 -9.37 -22.85
N TYR A 71 -8.18 -8.50 -21.90
CA TYR A 71 -7.65 -7.17 -22.20
C TYR A 71 -6.34 -7.21 -22.97
N ILE A 72 -5.38 -8.03 -22.55
CA ILE A 72 -4.08 -8.16 -23.22
C ILE A 72 -4.28 -8.64 -24.66
N ASP A 73 -5.15 -9.62 -24.87
CA ASP A 73 -5.46 -10.16 -26.19
C ASP A 73 -6.17 -9.11 -27.05
N PHE A 74 -7.16 -8.40 -26.49
CA PHE A 74 -7.87 -7.33 -27.16
C PHE A 74 -6.93 -6.20 -27.61
N LEU A 75 -5.98 -5.78 -26.77
CA LEU A 75 -4.98 -4.79 -27.17
C LEU A 75 -4.13 -5.26 -28.36
N HIS A 76 -3.67 -6.51 -28.34
CA HIS A 76 -2.78 -7.05 -29.37
C HIS A 76 -3.48 -7.37 -30.68
N ALA A 77 -4.67 -7.96 -30.60
CA ALA A 77 -5.42 -8.41 -31.76
C ALA A 77 -6.21 -7.27 -32.42
N THR A 78 -6.62 -6.28 -31.64
CA THR A 78 -7.51 -5.21 -32.11
C THR A 78 -6.78 -3.88 -32.18
N ILE A 79 -6.49 -3.24 -31.04
CA ILE A 79 -5.97 -1.86 -31.02
C ILE A 79 -4.64 -1.73 -31.77
N LYS A 80 -3.68 -2.63 -31.52
CA LYS A 80 -2.36 -2.58 -32.19
C LYS A 80 -2.42 -2.86 -33.68
N ARG A 81 -3.54 -3.39 -34.20
CA ARG A 81 -3.73 -3.70 -35.62
C ARG A 81 -4.62 -2.70 -36.35
N MET A 82 -5.17 -1.72 -35.64
CA MET A 82 -6.00 -0.68 -36.24
C MET A 82 -5.21 0.16 -37.23
N LYS A 83 -5.86 0.50 -38.35
CA LYS A 83 -5.33 1.45 -39.33
C LYS A 83 -5.59 2.87 -38.87
N MET A 84 -4.82 3.82 -39.41
CA MET A 84 -4.95 5.24 -39.06
C MET A 84 -6.37 5.79 -39.28
N ALA A 85 -7.08 5.32 -40.30
CA ALA A 85 -8.48 5.71 -40.54
C ALA A 85 -9.41 5.25 -39.41
N GLU A 86 -9.29 4.00 -38.97
CA GLU A 86 -10.10 3.43 -37.87
C GLU A 86 -9.83 4.14 -36.54
N ILE A 87 -8.58 4.50 -36.28
CA ILE A 87 -8.18 5.27 -35.09
C ILE A 87 -8.81 6.67 -35.13
N ASN A 88 -8.76 7.35 -36.28
CA ASN A 88 -9.32 8.69 -36.42
C ASN A 88 -10.86 8.70 -36.36
N ASP A 89 -11.50 7.63 -36.82
CA ASP A 89 -12.95 7.46 -36.80
C ASP A 89 -13.49 6.99 -35.44
N THR A 90 -12.62 6.77 -34.45
CA THR A 90 -12.99 6.33 -33.09
C THR A 90 -12.59 7.38 -32.03
N PRO A 91 -13.40 8.43 -31.81
CA PRO A 91 -13.12 9.46 -30.82
C PRO A 91 -12.98 8.89 -29.40
N GLY A 92 -11.99 9.36 -28.63
CA GLY A 92 -11.79 8.95 -27.24
C GLY A 92 -11.03 7.62 -27.05
N LEU A 93 -10.66 6.92 -28.13
CA LEU A 93 -9.93 5.65 -28.08
C LEU A 93 -8.65 5.73 -27.22
N PHE A 94 -7.83 6.77 -27.43
CA PHE A 94 -6.56 6.91 -26.72
C PHE A 94 -6.74 7.18 -25.22
N ASP A 95 -7.74 7.95 -24.85
CA ASP A 95 -8.03 8.25 -23.44
C ASP A 95 -8.54 7.00 -22.72
N ALA A 96 -9.46 6.26 -23.35
CA ALA A 96 -9.98 4.99 -22.82
C ALA A 96 -8.87 3.92 -22.72
N GLN A 97 -8.02 3.80 -23.74
CA GLN A 97 -6.87 2.90 -23.74
C GLN A 97 -5.89 3.28 -22.64
N ARG A 98 -5.61 4.58 -22.48
CA ARG A 98 -4.71 5.08 -21.44
C ARG A 98 -5.24 4.80 -20.05
N ARG A 99 -6.53 5.02 -19.79
CA ARG A 99 -7.19 4.68 -18.51
C ARG A 99 -6.96 3.20 -18.16
N CYS A 100 -7.18 2.29 -19.12
CA CYS A 100 -6.91 0.86 -18.93
C CYS A 100 -5.43 0.57 -18.62
N SER A 101 -4.51 1.22 -19.35
CA SER A 101 -3.07 1.06 -19.16
C SER A 101 -2.62 1.54 -17.78
N ASP A 102 -3.12 2.68 -17.33
CA ASP A 102 -2.77 3.30 -16.05
C ASP A 102 -3.27 2.44 -14.88
N LEU A 103 -4.51 1.94 -14.95
CA LEU A 103 -5.07 1.01 -13.96
C LEU A 103 -4.31 -0.33 -13.92
N ASN A 104 -4.02 -0.93 -15.08
CA ASN A 104 -3.28 -2.18 -15.13
C ASN A 104 -1.86 -2.01 -14.55
N SER A 105 -1.20 -0.88 -14.84
CA SER A 105 0.11 -0.55 -14.26
C SER A 105 0.03 -0.33 -12.75
N ALA A 106 -1.04 0.31 -12.26
CA ALA A 106 -1.27 0.53 -10.83
C ALA A 106 -1.44 -0.80 -10.06
N VAL A 107 -2.14 -1.78 -10.65
CA VAL A 107 -2.26 -3.14 -10.07
C VAL A 107 -0.89 -3.75 -9.80
N TYR A 108 -0.01 -3.79 -10.80
CA TYR A 108 1.35 -4.34 -10.62
C TYR A 108 2.14 -3.58 -9.56
N LYS A 109 2.03 -2.24 -9.55
CA LYS A 109 2.70 -1.40 -8.57
C LYS A 109 2.27 -1.72 -7.14
N TYR A 110 0.98 -1.80 -6.86
CA TYR A 110 0.47 -2.11 -5.52
C TYR A 110 0.81 -3.54 -5.12
N TYR A 111 0.64 -4.51 -6.03
CA TYR A 111 1.00 -5.90 -5.79
C TYR A 111 2.47 -6.06 -5.39
N ASP A 112 3.39 -5.45 -6.15
CA ASP A 112 4.82 -5.49 -5.87
C ASP A 112 5.18 -4.77 -4.57
N ASN A 113 4.50 -3.66 -4.25
CA ASN A 113 4.76 -2.94 -3.00
C ASN A 113 4.35 -3.77 -1.79
N ILE A 114 3.14 -4.35 -1.82
CA ILE A 114 2.64 -5.23 -0.76
C ILE A 114 3.56 -6.44 -0.61
N LYS A 115 3.99 -7.05 -1.72
CA LYS A 115 4.94 -8.18 -1.70
C LYS A 115 6.24 -7.80 -1.00
N LYS A 116 6.84 -6.67 -1.38
CA LYS A 116 8.09 -6.19 -0.75
C LYS A 116 7.91 -5.94 0.75
N ARG A 117 6.80 -5.35 1.16
CA ARG A 117 6.48 -5.10 2.57
C ARG A 117 6.36 -6.40 3.36
N CYS A 118 5.61 -7.38 2.85
CA CYS A 118 5.50 -8.70 3.47
C CYS A 118 6.86 -9.41 3.58
N LEU A 119 7.68 -9.37 2.51
CA LEU A 119 9.02 -9.96 2.50
C LEU A 119 10.00 -9.28 3.47
N ASN A 120 9.76 -8.02 3.81
CA ASN A 120 10.52 -7.25 4.79
C ASN A 120 10.01 -7.45 6.23
N GLY A 121 9.08 -8.39 6.45
CA GLY A 121 8.56 -8.76 7.75
C GLY A 121 7.30 -8.00 8.19
N GLU A 122 6.72 -7.16 7.33
CA GLU A 122 5.49 -6.44 7.65
C GLU A 122 4.25 -7.31 7.47
N LYS A 123 3.43 -7.44 8.51
CA LYS A 123 2.12 -8.08 8.44
C LYS A 123 1.06 -7.14 7.87
N VAL A 124 1.04 -7.00 6.54
CA VAL A 124 0.09 -6.11 5.84
C VAL A 124 -1.37 -6.53 6.13
N SER A 125 -2.19 -5.59 6.59
CA SER A 125 -3.61 -5.81 6.91
C SER A 125 -4.51 -5.74 5.68
N TYR A 126 -5.70 -6.35 5.75
CA TYR A 126 -6.77 -6.16 4.76
C TYR A 126 -7.26 -4.70 4.64
N SER A 127 -7.09 -3.92 5.70
CA SER A 127 -7.42 -2.50 5.76
C SER A 127 -6.28 -1.59 5.30
N ASP A 128 -5.15 -2.16 4.88
CA ASP A 128 -4.03 -1.39 4.39
C ASP A 128 -4.40 -0.60 3.13
N LEU A 129 -3.88 0.62 3.01
CA LEU A 129 -4.22 1.52 1.91
C LEU A 129 -3.84 0.92 0.54
N ASP A 130 -2.69 0.25 0.43
CA ASP A 130 -2.27 -0.37 -0.83
C ASP A 130 -3.20 -1.53 -1.19
N VAL A 131 -3.67 -2.29 -0.20
CA VAL A 131 -4.62 -3.40 -0.40
C VAL A 131 -5.98 -2.87 -0.84
N LEU A 132 -6.48 -1.79 -0.21
CA LEU A 132 -7.74 -1.15 -0.61
C LEU A 132 -7.66 -0.58 -2.02
N ASN A 133 -6.56 0.11 -2.35
CA ASN A 133 -6.34 0.66 -3.68
C ASN A 133 -6.21 -0.45 -4.74
N LEU A 134 -5.51 -1.54 -4.45
CA LEU A 134 -5.41 -2.69 -5.34
C LEU A 134 -6.79 -3.27 -5.67
N ARG A 135 -7.64 -3.45 -4.65
CA ARG A 135 -9.01 -3.92 -4.82
C ARG A 135 -9.85 -2.97 -5.66
N GLN A 136 -9.70 -1.67 -5.45
CA GLN A 136 -10.37 -0.65 -6.25
C GLN A 136 -9.92 -0.71 -7.71
N CYS A 137 -8.61 -0.84 -7.96
CA CYS A 137 -8.07 -0.98 -9.31
C CYS A 137 -8.63 -2.23 -10.01
N PHE A 138 -8.76 -3.37 -9.33
CA PHE A 138 -9.39 -4.56 -9.92
C PHE A 138 -10.82 -4.31 -10.38
N ARG A 139 -11.63 -3.63 -9.54
CA ARG A 139 -13.03 -3.34 -9.86
C ARG A 139 -13.13 -2.34 -10.99
N GLU A 140 -12.45 -1.20 -10.88
CA GLU A 140 -12.51 -0.14 -11.90
C GLU A 140 -11.98 -0.63 -13.25
N PHE A 141 -10.87 -1.37 -13.25
CA PHE A 141 -10.30 -1.91 -14.48
C PHE A 141 -11.28 -2.85 -15.19
N SER A 142 -11.86 -3.81 -14.46
CA SER A 142 -12.64 -4.88 -15.06
C SER A 142 -14.12 -4.57 -15.29
N LEU A 143 -14.71 -3.68 -14.48
CA LEU A 143 -16.13 -3.36 -14.54
C LEU A 143 -16.41 -2.05 -15.29
N GLU A 144 -15.44 -1.15 -15.38
CA GLU A 144 -15.62 0.16 -16.00
C GLU A 144 -14.69 0.33 -17.20
N ALA A 145 -13.38 0.47 -16.95
CA ALA A 145 -12.43 0.93 -17.96
C ALA A 145 -12.31 -0.03 -19.15
N TYR A 146 -12.15 -1.34 -18.90
CA TYR A 146 -12.04 -2.32 -19.98
C TYR A 146 -13.36 -2.50 -20.76
N PRO A 147 -14.53 -2.67 -20.11
CA PRO A 147 -15.81 -2.69 -20.83
C PRO A 147 -16.08 -1.42 -21.66
N GLU A 148 -15.79 -0.23 -21.14
CA GLU A 148 -15.90 1.03 -21.89
C GLU A 148 -15.03 1.02 -23.15
N LEU A 149 -13.77 0.57 -23.03
CA LEU A 149 -12.86 0.46 -24.17
C LEU A 149 -13.37 -0.54 -25.22
N VAL A 150 -13.90 -1.68 -24.78
CA VAL A 150 -14.48 -2.68 -25.69
C VAL A 150 -15.70 -2.10 -26.40
N ALA A 151 -16.63 -1.46 -25.69
CA ALA A 151 -17.84 -0.88 -26.28
C ALA A 151 -17.51 0.25 -27.28
N LEU A 152 -16.41 0.97 -27.07
CA LEU A 152 -15.96 2.02 -27.95
C LEU A 152 -15.40 1.49 -29.28
N VAL A 153 -14.74 0.33 -29.26
CA VAL A 153 -14.12 -0.29 -30.45
C VAL A 153 -15.04 -1.31 -31.12
N TRP A 154 -15.80 -2.04 -30.32
CA TRP A 154 -16.70 -3.14 -30.67
C TRP A 154 -18.05 -2.96 -29.97
N PRO A 155 -18.89 -2.00 -30.42
CA PRO A 155 -20.16 -1.67 -29.77
C PRO A 155 -21.11 -2.87 -29.66
N GLU A 156 -21.07 -3.79 -30.63
CA GLU A 156 -21.87 -5.01 -30.66
C GLU A 156 -21.48 -6.04 -29.59
N TYR A 157 -20.28 -5.92 -29.02
CA TYR A 157 -19.77 -6.76 -27.93
C TYR A 157 -19.78 -6.04 -26.57
N ALA A 158 -20.46 -4.88 -26.48
CA ALA A 158 -20.70 -4.22 -25.21
C ALA A 158 -21.38 -5.19 -24.24
N ARG A 159 -20.78 -5.40 -23.06
CA ARG A 159 -21.36 -6.31 -22.08
C ARG A 159 -22.71 -5.75 -21.61
N PRO A 160 -23.75 -6.59 -21.48
CA PRO A 160 -24.93 -6.20 -20.73
C PRO A 160 -24.50 -5.87 -19.30
N ASP A 161 -25.22 -4.94 -18.67
CA ASP A 161 -24.98 -4.61 -17.27
C ASP A 161 -25.33 -5.84 -16.41
N VAL A 162 -24.32 -6.43 -15.77
CA VAL A 162 -24.48 -7.63 -14.91
C VAL A 162 -24.03 -7.25 -13.52
N ASP A 163 -24.92 -7.37 -12.52
CA ASP A 163 -24.58 -7.13 -11.12
C ASP A 163 -23.53 -8.17 -10.66
N PRO A 164 -22.31 -7.73 -10.27
CA PRO A 164 -21.27 -8.64 -9.78
C PRO A 164 -21.63 -9.36 -8.48
N ASN A 165 -22.70 -8.95 -7.80
CA ASN A 165 -23.22 -9.59 -6.58
C ASN A 165 -24.26 -10.68 -6.88
N GLU A 166 -24.71 -10.83 -8.14
CA GLU A 166 -25.71 -11.83 -8.57
C GLU A 166 -25.09 -13.10 -9.20
N VAL A 167 -23.75 -13.27 -9.12
CA VAL A 167 -23.00 -14.43 -9.65
C VAL A 167 -22.21 -15.17 -8.58
#